data_AF-A0AFG0-F1
#
_entry.id   AF-A0AFG0-F1
#
_cell.length_a   1.000
_cell.length_b   1.000
_cell.length_c   1.000
_cell.angle_alpha   90.00
_cell.angle_beta   90.00
_cell.angle_gamma   90.00
#
_symmetry.space_group_name_H-M   'P 1'
#
loop_
_entity.id
_entity.type
_entity.pdbx_description
1 polymer ?
#
loop_
_entity_poly.entity_id
_entity_poly.type
_entity_poly.pdbx_seq_one_letter_code
_entity_poly.pdbx_strand_id
1 'polypeptide(L)'
;MKTRTLTVLFLLLSLSIFLVACGKDDGKMSNQEKAEKFAKELQPKMEERIRAEDYNKFVESIHFNQAEIDPLGGVVVDGYINNNSNYDFTFFLNYNDPNDVSSYGFGDDLSIKMGDFDKDKPAPLSSEKKTSQSPSSDFKTILSKYKLNL
;
A
#
# COMPACT_ATOMS: atom_id res chain seq x y z
N MET A 1 24.46 -37.58 -1.91
CA MET A 1 23.70 -37.07 -3.08
C MET A 1 22.17 -37.11 -2.95
N LYS A 2 21.58 -37.49 -1.80
CA LYS A 2 20.13 -37.76 -1.67
C LYS A 2 19.27 -36.57 -1.19
N THR A 3 19.88 -35.54 -0.59
CA THR A 3 19.17 -34.40 0.00
C THR A 3 18.81 -33.32 -1.02
N ARG A 4 19.64 -33.12 -2.05
CA ARG A 4 19.42 -32.09 -3.09
C ARG A 4 18.22 -32.40 -3.99
N THR A 5 17.98 -33.67 -4.31
CA THR A 5 16.82 -34.10 -5.10
C THR A 5 15.51 -33.99 -4.34
N LEU A 6 15.53 -34.20 -3.01
CA LEU A 6 14.35 -34.12 -2.17
C LEU A 6 13.85 -32.67 -2.01
N THR A 7 14.75 -31.69 -1.84
CA THR A 7 14.38 -30.27 -1.76
C THR A 7 13.77 -29.76 -3.07
N VAL A 8 14.31 -30.16 -4.23
CA VAL A 8 13.78 -29.79 -5.54
C VAL A 8 12.39 -30.39 -5.77
N LEU A 9 12.15 -31.62 -5.30
CA LEU A 9 10.84 -32.27 -5.39
C LEU A 9 9.78 -31.56 -4.54
N PHE A 10 10.12 -31.13 -3.32
CA PHE A 10 9.23 -30.34 -2.47
C PHE A 10 8.92 -28.96 -3.06
N LEU A 11 9.91 -28.30 -3.67
CA LEU A 11 9.73 -27.02 -4.35
C LEU A 11 8.80 -27.16 -5.57
N LEU A 12 8.96 -28.22 -6.38
CA LEU A 12 8.10 -28.51 -7.54
C LEU A 12 6.66 -28.88 -7.12
N LEU A 13 6.48 -29.63 -6.03
CA LEU A 13 5.14 -29.94 -5.51
C LEU A 13 4.44 -28.67 -5.04
N SER A 14 5.14 -27.80 -4.31
CA SER A 14 4.57 -26.52 -3.84
C SER A 14 4.18 -25.60 -5.01
N LEU A 15 4.97 -25.58 -6.08
CA LEU A 15 4.69 -24.80 -7.29
C LEU A 15 3.48 -25.34 -8.07
N SER A 16 3.22 -26.64 -8.02
CA SER A 16 2.06 -27.25 -8.69
C SER A 16 0.73 -26.93 -7.99
N ILE A 17 0.73 -26.77 -6.66
CA ILE A 17 -0.48 -26.35 -5.90
C ILE A 17 -0.87 -24.91 -6.27
N PHE A 18 0.10 -24.05 -6.58
CA PHE A 18 -0.15 -22.69 -7.08
C PHE A 18 -0.86 -22.65 -8.45
N LEU A 19 -0.87 -23.74 -9.23
CA LEU A 19 -1.42 -23.76 -10.60
C LEU A 19 -2.83 -24.37 -10.72
N VAL A 20 -3.40 -24.95 -9.66
CA VAL A 20 -4.68 -25.68 -9.72
C VAL A 20 -5.91 -24.78 -9.41
N ALA A 21 -5.70 -23.49 -9.14
CA ALA A 21 -6.80 -22.54 -8.88
C ALA A 21 -7.37 -21.83 -10.12
N CYS A 22 -6.98 -22.20 -11.36
CA CYS A 22 -7.56 -21.58 -12.56
C CYS A 22 -8.62 -22.48 -13.19
N GLY A 23 -9.76 -22.57 -12.52
CA GLY A 23 -11.00 -23.08 -13.08
C GLY A 23 -11.62 -22.04 -14.02
N LYS A 24 -11.39 -22.19 -15.32
CA LYS A 24 -12.36 -21.89 -16.40
C LYS A 24 -13.14 -20.56 -16.31
N ASP A 25 -12.42 -19.45 -16.15
CA ASP A 25 -12.93 -18.13 -16.50
C ASP A 25 -12.34 -17.73 -17.86
N ASP A 26 -13.10 -16.96 -18.64
CA ASP A 26 -12.87 -16.51 -20.03
C ASP A 26 -11.65 -15.57 -20.21
N GLY A 27 -10.60 -15.76 -19.41
CA GLY A 27 -9.36 -15.00 -19.41
C GLY A 27 -9.50 -13.60 -18.81
N LYS A 28 -10.67 -13.25 -18.28
CA LYS A 28 -10.95 -11.96 -17.65
C LYS A 28 -11.11 -12.15 -16.14
N MET A 29 -10.24 -11.50 -15.38
CA MET A 29 -10.35 -11.42 -13.91
C MET A 29 -11.72 -10.89 -13.50
N SER A 30 -12.27 -11.45 -12.43
CA SER A 30 -13.47 -10.93 -11.78
C SER A 30 -13.23 -9.51 -11.27
N ASN A 31 -14.31 -8.74 -11.05
CA ASN A 31 -14.17 -7.40 -10.47
C ASN A 31 -13.52 -7.45 -9.08
N GLN A 32 -13.83 -8.50 -8.32
CA GLN A 32 -13.26 -8.73 -6.99
C GLN A 32 -11.75 -8.97 -7.04
N GLU A 33 -11.27 -9.86 -7.92
CA GLU A 33 -9.83 -10.11 -8.10
C GLU A 33 -9.08 -8.86 -8.56
N LYS A 34 -9.72 -8.05 -9.40
CA LYS A 34 -9.20 -6.74 -9.83
C LYS A 34 -9.04 -5.78 -8.64
N ALA A 35 -10.06 -5.67 -7.78
CA ALA A 35 -10.02 -4.86 -6.57
C ALA A 35 -8.93 -5.33 -5.60
N GLU A 36 -8.82 -6.63 -5.35
CA GLU A 36 -7.78 -7.21 -4.49
C GLU A 36 -6.39 -6.98 -5.03
N LYS A 37 -6.19 -7.16 -6.34
CA LYS A 37 -4.90 -6.89 -6.98
C LYS A 37 -4.54 -5.40 -6.86
N PHE A 38 -5.50 -4.52 -7.13
CA PHE A 38 -5.30 -3.07 -7.03
C PHE A 38 -4.96 -2.64 -5.59
N ALA A 39 -5.73 -3.10 -4.60
CA ALA A 39 -5.46 -2.86 -3.19
C ALA A 39 -4.08 -3.36 -2.76
N LYS A 40 -3.68 -4.55 -3.23
CA LYS A 40 -2.36 -5.13 -2.95
C LYS A 40 -1.21 -4.33 -3.55
N GLU A 41 -1.38 -3.78 -4.74
CA GLU A 41 -0.40 -2.88 -5.36
C GLU A 41 -0.25 -1.57 -4.57
N LEU A 42 -1.33 -1.10 -3.94
CA LEU A 42 -1.35 0.12 -3.12
C LEU A 42 -0.97 -0.06 -1.64
N GLN A 43 -0.84 -1.30 -1.14
CA GLN A 43 -0.45 -1.57 0.25
C GLN A 43 0.78 -0.78 0.73
N PRO A 44 1.87 -0.66 -0.04
CA PRO A 44 3.03 0.12 0.40
C PRO A 44 2.71 1.60 0.68
N LYS A 45 1.77 2.19 -0.07
CA LYS A 45 1.35 3.59 0.12
C LYS A 45 0.38 3.75 1.27
N MET A 46 -0.54 2.80 1.45
CA MET A 46 -1.40 2.77 2.63
C MET A 46 -0.55 2.62 3.90
N GLU A 47 0.47 1.77 3.88
CA GLU A 47 1.44 1.66 4.98
C GLU A 47 2.21 2.97 5.19
N GLU A 48 2.69 3.62 4.13
CA GLU A 48 3.34 4.94 4.22
C GLU A 48 2.41 5.96 4.89
N ARG A 49 1.14 6.01 4.48
CA ARG A 49 0.13 6.91 5.07
C ARG A 49 -0.07 6.61 6.55
N ILE A 50 -0.34 5.35 6.93
CA ILE A 50 -0.53 4.96 8.34
C ILE A 50 0.67 5.41 9.18
N ARG A 51 1.89 5.15 8.70
CA ARG A 51 3.13 5.52 9.44
C ARG A 51 3.39 7.02 9.48
N ALA A 52 2.90 7.78 8.49
CA ALA A 52 3.03 9.23 8.48
C ALA A 52 2.12 9.89 9.52
N GLU A 53 0.92 9.32 9.74
CA GLU A 53 -0.03 9.78 10.77
C GLU A 53 0.25 9.19 12.16
N ASP A 54 1.23 8.29 12.30
CA ASP A 54 1.64 7.69 13.57
C ASP A 54 2.69 8.54 14.31
N TYR A 55 2.25 9.62 14.92
CA TYR A 55 3.10 10.57 15.65
C TYR A 55 3.75 9.98 16.91
N ASN A 56 3.09 9.00 17.53
CA ASN A 56 3.55 8.35 18.76
C ASN A 56 4.41 7.10 18.51
N LYS A 57 4.62 6.70 17.25
CA LYS A 57 5.33 5.46 16.88
C LYS A 57 4.70 4.21 17.51
N PHE A 58 3.38 4.19 17.53
CA PHE A 58 2.58 3.10 18.08
C PHE A 58 2.50 1.88 17.14
N VAL A 59 2.63 2.08 15.82
CA VAL A 59 2.41 1.05 14.80
C VAL A 59 3.61 0.11 14.68
N GLU A 60 3.47 -1.12 15.21
CA GLU A 60 4.47 -2.19 15.12
C GLU A 60 4.17 -3.16 13.97
N SER A 61 2.89 -3.54 13.79
CA SER A 61 2.43 -4.39 12.68
C SER A 61 1.15 -3.86 12.05
N ILE A 62 0.99 -4.11 10.75
CA ILE A 62 -0.18 -3.70 9.96
C ILE A 62 -0.75 -4.94 9.28
N HIS A 63 -2.04 -5.16 9.41
CA HIS A 63 -2.75 -6.26 8.80
C HIS A 63 -3.85 -5.70 7.91
N PHE A 64 -3.77 -5.97 6.61
CA PHE A 64 -4.81 -5.63 5.65
C PHE A 64 -5.75 -6.82 5.49
N ASN A 65 -7.05 -6.55 5.57
CA ASN A 65 -8.09 -7.51 5.21
C ASN A 65 -8.23 -7.61 3.68
N GLN A 66 -9.10 -8.52 3.24
CA GLN A 66 -9.48 -8.63 1.84
C GLN A 66 -10.18 -7.33 1.41
N ALA A 67 -9.83 -6.83 0.23
CA ALA A 67 -10.46 -5.64 -0.32
C ALA A 67 -11.91 -5.94 -0.71
N GLU A 68 -12.82 -5.00 -0.53
CA GLU A 68 -14.22 -5.10 -0.92
C GLU A 68 -14.58 -4.04 -1.95
N ILE A 69 -15.63 -4.30 -2.74
CA ILE A 69 -16.16 -3.33 -3.69
C ILE A 69 -17.42 -2.72 -3.10
N ASP A 70 -17.44 -1.40 -2.92
CA ASP A 70 -18.63 -0.71 -2.45
C ASP A 70 -19.74 -0.66 -3.54
N PRO A 71 -21.00 -0.34 -3.18
CA PRO A 71 -22.09 -0.27 -4.15
C PRO A 71 -21.90 0.75 -5.29
N LEU A 72 -20.98 1.71 -5.15
CA LEU A 72 -20.62 2.72 -6.16
C LEU A 72 -19.42 2.29 -7.03
N GLY A 73 -18.83 1.12 -6.75
CA GLY A 73 -17.67 0.59 -7.45
C GLY A 73 -16.33 1.08 -6.93
N GLY A 74 -16.30 1.75 -5.77
CA GLY A 74 -15.06 2.05 -5.04
C GLY A 74 -14.45 0.81 -4.41
N VAL A 75 -13.15 0.84 -4.11
CA VAL A 75 -12.46 -0.26 -3.43
C VAL A 75 -12.22 0.12 -1.98
N VAL A 76 -12.80 -0.65 -1.06
CA VAL A 76 -12.64 -0.47 0.38
C VAL A 76 -11.60 -1.46 0.88
N VAL A 77 -10.64 -0.98 1.67
CA VAL A 77 -9.64 -1.83 2.31
C VAL A 77 -9.65 -1.56 3.80
N ASP A 78 -10.16 -2.52 4.55
CA ASP A 78 -10.09 -2.53 6.01
C ASP A 78 -8.82 -3.21 6.51
N GLY A 79 -8.50 -2.97 7.77
CA GLY A 79 -7.41 -3.64 8.44
C GLY A 79 -7.33 -3.31 9.91
N TYR A 80 -6.27 -3.80 10.55
CA TYR A 80 -5.99 -3.55 11.96
C TYR A 80 -4.49 -3.50 12.25
N ILE A 81 -4.16 -2.87 13.36
CA ILE A 81 -2.79 -2.61 13.82
C ILE A 81 -2.46 -3.52 15.02
N ASN A 82 -1.19 -3.93 15.12
CA ASN A 82 -0.62 -4.64 16.27
C ASN A 82 -1.41 -5.91 16.69
N ASN A 83 -1.95 -6.64 15.71
CA ASN A 83 -2.79 -7.82 15.93
C ASN A 83 -4.02 -7.59 16.84
N ASN A 84 -4.52 -6.35 16.93
CA ASN A 84 -5.66 -6.01 17.76
C ASN A 84 -6.75 -5.36 16.90
N SER A 85 -7.91 -6.03 16.80
CA SER A 85 -9.05 -5.58 16.02
C SER A 85 -9.68 -4.27 16.51
N ASN A 86 -9.42 -3.85 17.76
CA ASN A 86 -9.86 -2.55 18.25
C ASN A 86 -9.03 -1.39 17.68
N TYR A 87 -7.91 -1.71 17.02
CA TYR A 87 -7.05 -0.73 16.38
C TYR A 87 -7.24 -0.79 14.87
N ASP A 88 -8.48 -0.57 14.44
CA ASP A 88 -8.93 -0.70 13.06
C ASP A 88 -8.67 0.56 12.22
N PHE A 89 -8.57 0.34 10.91
CA PHE A 89 -8.50 1.38 9.90
C PHE A 89 -9.26 0.98 8.65
N THR A 90 -9.65 1.98 7.87
CA THR A 90 -10.30 1.81 6.57
C THR A 90 -9.70 2.78 5.54
N PHE A 91 -9.46 2.29 4.33
CA PHE A 91 -9.11 3.09 3.17
C PHE A 91 -10.21 3.00 2.11
N PHE A 92 -10.51 4.13 1.48
CA PHE A 92 -11.37 4.20 0.31
C PHE A 92 -10.51 4.55 -0.91
N LEU A 93 -10.29 3.56 -1.76
CA LEU A 93 -9.40 3.68 -2.91
C LEU A 93 -10.21 3.94 -4.19
N ASN A 94 -9.75 4.91 -4.97
CA ASN A 94 -10.31 5.22 -6.27
C ASN A 94 -9.61 4.38 -7.34
N TYR A 95 -10.36 3.49 -8.01
CA TYR A 95 -9.83 2.62 -9.07
C TYR A 95 -9.17 3.41 -10.22
N ASN A 96 -9.57 4.65 -10.42
CA ASN A 96 -9.04 5.52 -11.49
C ASN A 96 -7.78 6.30 -11.09
N ASP A 97 -7.38 6.28 -9.81
CA ASP A 97 -6.17 6.93 -9.33
C ASP A 97 -5.25 5.92 -8.61
N PRO A 98 -4.20 5.40 -9.29
CA PRO A 98 -3.28 4.41 -8.73
C PRO A 98 -2.33 4.99 -7.68
N ASN A 99 -2.53 6.23 -7.25
CA ASN A 99 -1.76 6.86 -6.19
C ASN A 99 -2.59 7.34 -5.02
N ASP A 100 -3.92 7.27 -5.11
CA ASP A 100 -4.81 7.86 -4.12
C ASP A 100 -4.93 6.97 -2.87
N VAL A 101 -4.32 7.46 -1.79
CA VAL A 101 -4.50 6.98 -0.41
C VAL A 101 -4.89 8.14 0.51
N SER A 102 -5.55 9.17 -0.06
CA SER A 102 -5.93 10.39 0.65
C SER A 102 -7.23 10.22 1.43
N SER A 103 -8.10 9.28 1.03
CA SER A 103 -9.32 8.96 1.74
C SER A 103 -9.12 7.75 2.66
N TYR A 104 -9.04 8.02 3.96
CA TYR A 104 -8.83 7.01 4.99
C TYR A 104 -9.50 7.41 6.31
N GLY A 105 -9.67 6.43 7.18
CA GLY A 105 -10.16 6.61 8.54
C GLY A 105 -9.43 5.67 9.50
N PHE A 106 -9.27 6.12 10.73
CA PHE A 106 -8.75 5.32 11.84
C PHE A 106 -9.83 5.26 12.93
N GLY A 107 -10.01 4.09 13.53
CA GLY A 107 -10.86 3.92 14.69
C GLY A 107 -10.43 4.85 15.83
N ASP A 108 -11.36 5.19 16.73
CA ASP A 108 -11.10 6.14 17.82
C ASP A 108 -9.97 5.65 18.74
N ASP A 109 -9.99 4.35 19.09
CA ASP A 109 -8.96 3.72 19.92
C ASP A 109 -7.57 3.78 19.27
N LEU A 110 -7.48 3.51 17.96
CA LEU A 110 -6.22 3.62 17.21
C LEU A 110 -5.75 5.08 17.15
N SER A 111 -6.66 6.01 16.86
CA SER A 111 -6.35 7.44 16.74
C SER A 111 -5.74 7.99 18.03
N ILE A 112 -6.32 7.66 19.18
CA ILE A 112 -5.80 8.05 20.50
C ILE A 112 -4.37 7.53 20.71
N LYS A 113 -4.06 6.33 20.23
CA LYS A 113 -2.74 5.72 20.38
C LYS A 113 -1.69 6.34 19.46
N MET A 114 -2.04 6.58 18.19
CA MET A 114 -1.15 7.18 17.20
C MET A 114 -0.85 8.66 17.47
N GLY A 115 -1.73 9.34 18.21
CA GLY A 115 -1.55 10.73 18.63
C GLY A 115 -2.49 11.68 17.90
N ASP A 116 -2.46 12.96 18.29
CA ASP A 116 -3.34 13.99 17.74
C ASP A 116 -2.87 14.39 16.34
N PHE A 117 -3.56 13.88 15.32
CA PHE A 117 -3.31 14.22 13.91
C PHE A 117 -4.45 15.08 13.37
N ASP A 118 -4.09 16.17 12.71
CA ASP A 118 -5.05 17.10 12.11
C ASP A 118 -5.65 16.44 10.86
N LYS A 119 -6.90 15.97 10.97
CA LYS A 119 -7.63 15.35 9.85
C LYS A 119 -7.78 16.28 8.64
N ASP A 120 -7.78 17.60 8.86
CA ASP A 120 -7.86 18.59 7.78
C ASP A 120 -6.48 18.86 7.15
N LYS A 121 -5.40 18.43 7.80
CA LYS A 121 -4.01 18.60 7.35
C LYS A 121 -3.21 17.31 7.54
N PRO A 122 -3.47 16.28 6.70
CA PRO A 122 -2.78 15.01 6.79
C PRO A 122 -1.26 15.19 6.66
N ALA A 123 -0.50 14.33 7.33
CA ALA A 123 0.96 14.35 7.29
C ALA A 123 1.48 14.26 5.84
N PRO A 124 2.55 15.00 5.47
CA PRO A 124 3.10 14.89 4.12
C PRO A 124 3.73 13.52 3.89
N LEU A 125 3.39 12.86 2.79
CA LEU A 125 4.02 11.60 2.42
C LEU A 125 5.49 11.83 2.02
N SER A 126 6.35 10.89 2.40
CA SER A 126 7.76 10.94 2.02
C SER A 126 7.95 10.81 0.50
N SER A 127 7.05 10.10 -0.17
CA SER A 127 7.01 9.99 -1.64
C SER A 127 6.62 11.30 -2.32
N GLU A 128 5.74 12.10 -1.73
CA GLU A 128 5.33 13.42 -2.27
C GLU A 128 6.42 14.48 -2.09
N LYS A 129 7.13 14.47 -0.95
CA LYS A 129 8.25 15.40 -0.69
C LYS A 129 9.37 15.33 -1.74
N LYS A 130 9.62 14.15 -2.31
CA LYS A 130 10.64 13.96 -3.37
C LYS A 130 10.25 14.60 -4.70
N THR A 131 8.96 14.74 -4.97
CA THR A 131 8.43 15.34 -6.21
C THR A 131 8.40 16.86 -6.15
N SER A 132 8.19 17.44 -4.96
CA SER A 132 8.22 18.90 -4.74
C SER A 132 9.63 19.51 -4.64
N GLN A 133 10.67 18.69 -4.46
CA GLN A 133 12.05 19.11 -4.73
C GLN A 133 12.28 19.10 -6.25
N SER A 134 11.79 20.16 -6.90
CA SER A 134 11.93 20.39 -8.34
C SER A 134 13.39 20.24 -8.81
N PRO A 135 13.66 19.66 -10.01
CA PRO A 135 14.99 19.56 -10.63
C PRO A 135 15.70 20.92 -10.75
N SER A 136 14.97 22.02 -10.61
CA SER A 136 15.47 23.39 -10.66
C SER A 136 16.72 23.65 -9.80
N SER A 137 16.83 23.03 -8.62
CA SER A 137 18.00 23.25 -7.75
C SER A 137 19.25 22.51 -8.24
N ASP A 138 19.07 21.30 -8.77
CA ASP A 138 20.14 20.50 -9.38
C ASP A 138 20.55 21.06 -10.74
N PHE A 139 19.61 21.51 -11.58
CA PHE A 139 19.92 22.14 -12.87
C PHE A 139 20.70 23.45 -12.69
N LYS A 140 20.34 24.32 -11.73
CA LYS A 140 21.13 25.53 -11.46
C LYS A 140 22.55 25.19 -10.98
N THR A 141 22.68 24.15 -10.15
CA THR A 141 23.98 23.67 -9.65
C THR A 141 24.83 23.08 -10.77
N ILE A 142 24.24 22.30 -11.68
CA ILE A 142 24.89 21.73 -12.86
C ILE A 142 25.30 22.84 -13.85
N LEU A 143 24.39 23.76 -14.19
CA LEU A 143 24.68 24.86 -15.11
C LEU A 143 25.81 25.76 -14.57
N SER A 144 25.81 26.05 -13.27
CA SER A 144 26.89 26.79 -12.61
C SER A 144 28.23 26.05 -12.67
N LYS A 145 28.23 24.74 -12.42
CA LYS A 145 29.43 23.90 -12.47
C LYS A 145 30.06 23.83 -13.86
N TYR A 146 29.24 23.85 -14.92
CA TYR A 146 29.70 23.77 -16.31
C TYR A 146 29.76 25.11 -17.05
N LYS A 147 29.46 26.24 -16.37
CA LYS A 147 29.41 27.59 -16.95
C LYS A 147 28.59 27.68 -18.26
N LEU A 148 27.53 26.90 -18.35
CA LEU A 148 26.63 26.94 -19.50
C LEU A 148 25.62 28.07 -19.25
N ASN A 149 25.72 29.12 -20.05
CA ASN A 149 24.71 30.17 -20.10
C ASN A 149 23.72 29.82 -21.21
N LEU A 150 22.41 29.94 -20.93
CA LEU A 150 21.36 29.98 -21.96
C LEU A 150 21.42 31.31 -22.72
#